data_AF-A0A9X9FUP0-F1
#
_entry.id   AF-A0A9X9FUP0-F1
#
_cell.length_a   1.000
_cell.length_b   1.000
_cell.length_c   1.000
_cell.angle_alpha   90.00
_cell.angle_beta   90.00
_cell.angle_gamma   90.00
#
_symmetry.space_group_name_H-M   'P 1'
#
loop_
_entity.id
_entity.type
_entity.pdbx_description
1 polymer ?
#
loop_
_entity_poly.entity_id
_entity_poly.type
_entity_poly.pdbx_seq_one_letter_code
_entity_poly.pdbx_strand_id
1 'polypeptide(L)' 'MASTHPELKPTDRRQFNNPHAAVQIAGAEAARKGLRVYDCPYHHPAMRASWLKGFAQEQQLSLDL' A
#
# COMPACT_ATOMS: atom_id res chain seq x y z
N MET A 1 25.95 -31.30 -9.48
CA MET A 1 24.55 -30.87 -9.25
C MET A 1 24.63 -29.59 -8.43
N ALA A 2 24.30 -28.44 -9.02
CA ALA A 2 24.43 -27.14 -8.37
C ALA A 2 23.14 -26.80 -7.63
N SER A 3 23.20 -26.81 -6.29
CA SER A 3 22.08 -26.41 -5.44
C SER A 3 22.01 -24.88 -5.39
N THR A 4 21.09 -24.30 -6.15
CA THR A 4 20.77 -22.87 -6.12
C THR A 4 19.89 -22.59 -4.91
N HIS A 5 20.48 -22.20 -3.78
CA HIS A 5 19.71 -21.60 -2.70
C HIS A 5 19.24 -20.21 -3.16
N PRO A 6 17.93 -19.88 -3.10
CA PRO A 6 17.50 -18.52 -3.33
C PRO A 6 18.01 -17.67 -2.18
N GLU A 7 19.03 -16.86 -2.45
CA GLU A 7 19.54 -15.86 -1.53
C GLU A 7 18.39 -14.89 -1.22
N LEU A 8 17.80 -15.07 -0.02
CA LEU A 8 16.80 -14.16 0.52
C LEU A 8 17.49 -12.80 0.69
N LYS A 9 17.31 -11.91 -0.28
CA LYS A 9 17.79 -10.54 -0.20
C LYS A 9 17.36 -9.96 1.14
N PRO A 10 18.28 -9.45 1.96
CA PRO A 10 17.91 -8.80 3.21
C PRO A 10 16.93 -7.68 2.87
N THR A 11 15.77 -7.70 3.51
CA THR A 11 14.73 -6.68 3.31
C THR A 11 15.35 -5.31 3.56
N ASP A 12 15.51 -4.53 2.49
CA ASP A 12 16.10 -3.20 2.56
C ASP A 12 15.22 -2.35 3.49
N ARG A 13 15.76 -1.98 4.66
CA ARG A 13 14.99 -1.25 5.67
C ARG A 13 14.75 0.22 5.27
N ARG A 14 15.38 0.72 4.20
CA ARG A 14 15.15 2.08 3.69
C ARG A 14 13.78 2.19 3.03
N GLN A 15 13.18 1.07 2.60
CA GLN A 15 11.79 1.03 2.13
C GLN A 15 10.79 1.50 3.21
N PHE A 16 11.13 1.33 4.50
CA PHE A 16 10.30 1.82 5.61
C PHE A 16 10.37 3.34 5.77
N ASN A 17 11.32 4.02 5.11
CA ASN A 17 11.44 5.48 5.13
C ASN A 17 10.69 6.15 3.97
N ASN A 18 9.81 5.41 3.27
CA ASN A 18 8.92 5.99 2.26
C ASN A 18 7.51 6.18 2.83
N PRO A 19 7.18 7.38 3.37
CA PRO A 19 5.86 7.62 3.94
C PRO A 19 4.74 7.44 2.90
N HIS A 20 4.99 7.74 1.62
CA HIS A 20 3.99 7.57 0.56
C HIS A 20 3.64 6.10 0.29
N ALA A 21 4.61 5.18 0.42
CA ALA A 21 4.36 3.75 0.28
C ALA A 21 3.53 3.21 1.46
N ALA A 22 3.89 3.57 2.69
CA ALA A 22 3.14 3.20 3.88
C ALA A 22 1.69 3.72 3.83
N VAL A 23 1.51 4.97 3.38
CA VAL A 23 0.20 5.61 3.24
C VAL A 23 -0.64 4.95 2.14
N GLN A 24 -0.03 4.52 1.03
CA GLN A 24 -0.71 3.71 0.01
C GLN A 24 -1.23 2.38 0.58
N ILE A 25 -0.40 1.66 1.33
CA ILE A 25 -0.80 0.39 1.97
C ILE A 25 -1.96 0.62 2.95
N ALA A 26 -1.91 1.69 3.73
CA ALA A 26 -3.00 2.06 4.63
C ALA A 26 -4.31 2.38 3.87
N GLY A 27 -4.22 2.98 2.68
CA GLY A 27 -5.36 3.20 1.80
C GLY A 27 -5.96 1.91 1.26
N ALA A 28 -5.11 1.00 0.82
CA ALA A 28 -5.51 -0.34 0.39
C ALA A 28 -6.21 -1.11 1.52
N GLU A 29 -5.64 -1.10 2.73
CA GLU A 29 -6.28 -1.70 3.91
C GLU A 29 -7.64 -1.08 4.25
N ALA A 30 -7.78 0.23 4.12
CA ALA A 30 -9.04 0.91 4.38
C ALA A 30 -10.14 0.48 3.41
N ALA A 31 -9.82 0.32 2.12
CA ALA A 31 -10.75 -0.21 1.12
C ALA A 31 -11.17 -1.65 1.45
N ARG A 32 -10.21 -2.53 1.79
CA ARG A 32 -10.50 -3.92 2.21
C ARG A 32 -11.38 -4.00 3.47
N LYS A 33 -11.28 -3.01 4.37
CA LYS A 33 -12.11 -2.88 5.58
C LYS A 33 -13.48 -2.26 5.30
N GLY A 34 -13.74 -1.77 4.09
CA GLY A 34 -15.00 -1.10 3.73
C GLY A 34 -15.15 0.31 4.32
N LEU A 35 -14.04 0.97 4.67
CA LEU A 35 -14.06 2.39 5.05
C LEU A 35 -14.43 3.25 3.84
N ARG A 36 -14.89 4.48 4.07
CA ARG A 36 -15.26 5.39 2.98
C ARG A 36 -14.11 6.33 2.66
N VAL A 37 -14.11 6.87 1.45
CA VAL A 37 -13.07 7.81 0.96
C VAL A 37 -12.92 9.04 1.85
N TYR A 38 -14.02 9.52 2.44
CA TYR A 38 -14.01 10.69 3.31
C TYR A 38 -13.46 10.40 4.72
N ASP A 39 -13.29 9.13 5.10
CA ASP A 39 -12.66 8.71 6.37
C ASP A 39 -11.12 8.77 6.28
N CYS A 40 -10.56 9.29 5.18
CA CYS A 40 -9.12 9.45 5.01
C CYS A 40 -8.53 10.33 6.13
N PRO A 41 -7.56 9.81 6.93
CA PRO A 41 -7.02 10.54 8.09
C PRO A 41 -5.96 11.59 7.71
N TYR A 42 -5.57 11.66 6.42
CA TYR A 42 -4.47 12.51 5.97
C TYR A 42 -4.97 13.86 5.45
N HIS A 43 -4.57 14.94 6.13
CA HIS A 43 -4.84 16.31 5.69
C HIS A 43 -3.87 16.82 4.63
N HIS A 44 -2.61 16.35 4.66
CA HIS A 44 -1.59 16.78 3.70
C HIS A 44 -1.91 16.27 2.29
N PRO A 45 -2.02 17.13 1.25
CA PRO A 45 -2.51 16.74 -0.07
C PRO A 45 -1.74 15.57 -0.70
N ALA A 46 -0.41 15.56 -0.59
CA ALA A 46 0.41 14.49 -1.18
C ALA A 46 0.24 13.13 -0.48
N MET A 47 -0.01 13.13 0.83
CA MET A 47 -0.29 11.90 1.59
C MET A 47 -1.70 11.42 1.29
N ARG A 48 -2.68 12.33 1.26
CA ARG A 48 -4.05 12.01 0.87
C ARG A 48 -4.11 11.39 -0.53
N ALA A 49 -3.41 11.96 -1.51
CA ALA A 49 -3.32 11.39 -2.85
C ALA A 49 -2.72 9.97 -2.85
N SER A 50 -1.69 9.74 -2.03
CA SER A 50 -1.07 8.42 -1.87
C SER A 50 -2.06 7.43 -1.26
N TRP A 51 -2.80 7.83 -0.25
CA TRP A 51 -3.82 7.00 0.40
C TRP A 51 -4.94 6.65 -0.58
N LEU A 52 -5.47 7.65 -1.31
CA LEU A 52 -6.53 7.46 -2.29
C LEU A 52 -6.11 6.52 -3.42
N LYS A 53 -4.83 6.56 -3.83
CA LYS A 53 -4.30 5.65 -4.84
C LYS A 53 -4.40 4.18 -4.40
N GLY A 54 -3.95 3.87 -3.19
CA GLY A 54 -4.05 2.50 -2.66
C GLY A 54 -5.50 2.07 -2.43
N PHE A 55 -6.34 2.98 -1.95
CA PHE A 55 -7.77 2.75 -1.75
C PHE A 55 -8.49 2.43 -3.07
N ALA A 56 -8.24 3.21 -4.13
CA ALA A 56 -8.81 2.99 -5.46
C ALA A 56 -8.31 1.68 -6.09
N GLN A 57 -7.03 1.34 -5.89
CA GLN A 57 -6.45 0.09 -6.40
C GLN A 57 -7.16 -1.14 -5.84
N GLU A 58 -7.38 -1.20 -4.53
CA GLU A 58 -8.08 -2.35 -3.91
C GLU A 58 -9.58 -2.40 -4.26
N GLN A 59 -10.23 -1.24 -4.41
CA GLN A 59 -11.60 -1.21 -4.90
C GLN A 59 -11.69 -1.76 -6.33
N GLN A 60 -10.75 -1.42 -7.21
CA GLN A 60 -10.71 -1.94 -8.58
C GLN A 60 -10.52 -3.46 -8.60
N LEU A 61 -9.63 -4.00 -7.76
CA LEU A 61 -9.43 -5.44 -7.63
C LEU A 61 -10.68 -6.16 -7.09
N SER A 62 -11.44 -5.50 -6.22
CA SER A 62 -12.70 -6.05 -5.68
C SER A 62 -13.85 -6.04 -6.70
N LEU A 63 -13.77 -5.18 -7.73
CA LEU A 63 -14.76 -5.10 -8.81
C LEU A 63 -14.52 -6.13 -9.93
N ASP A 64 -13.31 -6.69 -10.02
CA ASP A 64 -12.90 -7.67 -11.03
C ASP A 64 -13.04 -9.14 -10.52
N LEU A 65 -13.87 -9.34 -9.50
CA LEU A 65 -14.19 -10.62 -8.85
C LEU A 65 -15.71 -10.84 -8.88
#